data_AF-A0A1I7UQD2-F1
#
_entry.id   AF-A0A1I7UQD2-F1
#
_cell.length_a   1.000
_cell.length_b   1.000
_cell.length_c   1.000
_cell.angle_alpha   90.00
_cell.angle_beta   90.00
_cell.angle_gamma   90.00
#
_symmetry.space_group_name_H-M   'P 1'
#
loop_
_entity.id
_entity.type
_entity.pdbx_description
1 polymer ?
#
loop_
_entity_poly.entity_id
_entity_poly.type
_entity_poly.pdbx_seq_one_letter_code
_entity_poly.pdbx_strand_id
1 'polypeptide(L)' 'MPYQSDEHASLKSKHRSEKLDLDMAEQITAKVMLLGDSCTGKTCLLIRYKDGAFLNNNFISTVGIDYRLIE' A
#
# COMPACT_ATOMS: atom_id res chain seq x y z
N MET A 1 54.32 -18.05 -22.72
CA MET A 1 52.91 -18.46 -22.78
C MET A 1 52.07 -17.24 -22.45
N PRO A 2 51.24 -16.75 -23.38
CA PRO A 2 50.45 -15.55 -23.18
C PRO A 2 49.29 -15.83 -22.20
N TYR A 3 48.97 -14.78 -21.45
CA TYR A 3 47.88 -14.65 -20.51
C TYR A 3 46.54 -15.11 -21.10
N GLN A 4 45.85 -16.04 -20.43
CA GLN A 4 44.44 -16.30 -20.73
C GLN A 4 43.74 -16.95 -19.54
N SER A 5 43.26 -16.13 -18.60
CA SER A 5 42.31 -16.59 -17.58
C SER A 5 41.46 -15.48 -16.92
N ASP A 6 41.36 -14.29 -17.52
CA ASP A 6 40.61 -13.18 -16.90
C ASP A 6 39.20 -12.97 -17.48
N GLU A 7 38.88 -13.53 -18.65
CA GLU A 7 37.54 -13.36 -19.26
C GLU A 7 36.46 -14.23 -18.60
N HIS A 8 36.82 -15.42 -18.08
CA HIS A 8 35.84 -16.33 -17.49
C HIS A 8 35.37 -15.91 -16.09
N ALA A 9 36.13 -15.06 -15.39
CA ALA A 9 35.76 -14.54 -14.06
C ALA A 9 34.75 -13.38 -14.15
N SER A 10 34.79 -12.61 -15.25
CA SER A 10 33.95 -11.42 -15.45
C SER A 10 32.48 -11.76 -15.72
N LEU A 11 32.20 -12.83 -16.48
CA LEU A 11 30.84 -13.22 -16.84
C LEU A 11 30.03 -13.78 -15.66
N LYS A 12 30.69 -14.46 -14.71
CA LYS A 12 30.04 -15.02 -13.52
C LYS A 12 29.71 -13.95 -12.48
N SER A 13 30.43 -12.83 -12.50
CA SER A 13 30.21 -11.70 -11.60
C SER A 13 29.05 -10.82 -12.03
N LYS A 14 28.82 -10.66 -13.35
CA LYS A 14 27.69 -9.87 -13.86
C LYS A 14 26.32 -10.47 -13.48
N HIS A 15 26.16 -11.78 -13.59
CA HIS A 15 24.89 -12.45 -13.29
C HIS A 15 24.54 -12.58 -11.80
N ARG A 16 25.48 -12.25 -10.89
CA ARG A 16 25.22 -12.30 -9.44
C ARG A 16 24.72 -10.97 -8.88
N SER A 17 25.03 -9.85 -9.56
CA SER A 17 24.64 -8.51 -9.10
C SER A 17 23.22 -8.11 -9.50
N GLU A 18 22.61 -8.70 -10.53
CA GLU A 18 21.19 -8.46 -10.89
C GLU A 18 20.17 -9.18 -9.98
N LYS A 19 20.62 -9.84 -8.90
CA LYS A 19 19.74 -10.47 -7.88
C LYS A 19 19.60 -9.65 -6.59
N LEU A 20 20.07 -8.39 -6.57
CA LEU A 20 19.93 -7.49 -5.43
C LEU A 20 18.83 -6.43 -5.61
N ASP A 21 18.08 -6.52 -6.70
CA ASP A 21 16.93 -5.68 -6.95
C ASP A 21 15.67 -6.49 -6.60
N LEU A 22 14.80 -5.93 -5.73
CA LEU A 22 13.34 -6.15 -5.64
C LEU A 22 12.72 -6.66 -4.32
N ASP A 23 13.34 -6.54 -3.13
CA ASP A 23 12.63 -6.88 -1.87
C ASP A 23 12.78 -5.86 -0.73
N MET A 24 12.68 -4.57 -1.02
CA MET A 24 12.36 -3.59 0.05
C MET A 24 11.27 -2.63 -0.42
N ALA A 25 10.11 -3.19 -0.80
CA ALA A 25 8.90 -2.40 -0.86
C ALA A 25 8.56 -1.97 0.58
N GLU A 26 9.01 -0.77 0.95
CA GLU A 26 8.59 -0.15 2.20
C GLU A 26 7.07 0.00 2.16
N GLN A 27 6.38 -0.68 3.08
CA GLN A 27 4.93 -0.71 3.12
C GLN A 27 4.43 0.66 3.59
N ILE A 28 4.01 1.51 2.65
CA ILE A 28 3.53 2.85 2.95
C ILE A 28 2.19 2.76 3.70
N THR A 29 2.18 3.22 4.94
CA THR A 29 0.96 3.30 5.77
C THR A 29 0.57 4.77 5.95
N ALA A 30 -0.69 5.11 5.66
CA ALA A 30 -1.22 6.47 5.81
C ALA A 30 -2.40 6.51 6.80
N LYS A 31 -2.44 7.54 7.66
CA LYS A 31 -3.55 7.80 8.58
C LYS A 31 -4.37 8.99 8.07
N VAL A 32 -5.66 8.76 7.82
CA VAL A 32 -6.59 9.77 7.28
C VAL A 32 -7.73 10.03 8.27
N MET A 33 -8.19 11.28 8.35
CA MET A 33 -9.35 11.67 9.15
C MET A 33 -10.33 12.48 8.28
N LEU A 34 -11.60 12.12 8.30
CA LEU A 34 -12.67 12.89 7.65
C LEU A 34 -13.32 13.83 8.68
N LEU A 35 -13.35 15.12 8.38
CA LEU A 35 -13.93 16.18 9.21
C LEU A 35 -15.17 16.78 8.54
N GLY A 36 -16.11 17.31 9.34
CA GLY A 36 -17.30 18.02 8.86
C GLY A 36 -18.49 17.87 9.81
N ASP A 37 -19.56 18.64 9.58
CA ASP A 37 -20.75 18.69 10.43
C ASP A 37 -21.49 17.34 10.53
N SER A 38 -22.33 17.18 11.55
CA SER A 38 -23.20 16.02 11.67
C SER A 38 -24.04 15.81 10.40
N CYS A 39 -24.31 14.55 10.05
CA CYS A 39 -25.19 14.17 8.93
C CYS A 39 -24.71 14.56 7.51
N THR A 40 -23.48 15.02 7.34
CA THR A 40 -22.89 15.36 6.02
C THR A 40 -22.43 14.15 5.18
N GLY A 41 -22.61 12.92 5.67
CA GLY A 41 -22.32 11.70 4.90
C GLY A 41 -20.90 11.14 5.01
N LYS A 42 -20.08 11.60 5.96
CA LYS A 42 -18.70 11.10 6.17
C LYS A 42 -18.64 9.56 6.31
N THR A 43 -19.51 8.98 7.14
CA THR A 43 -19.58 7.53 7.37
C THR A 43 -20.05 6.78 6.13
N CYS A 44 -21.05 7.34 5.45
CA CYS A 44 -21.59 6.82 4.18
C CYS A 44 -20.49 6.74 3.10
N LEU A 45 -19.64 7.77 3.00
CA LEU A 45 -18.51 7.79 2.09
C LEU A 45 -17.46 6.71 2.42
N LEU A 46 -17.08 6.58 3.70
CA LEU A 46 -16.15 5.55 4.16
C LEU A 46 -16.66 4.13 3.89
N ILE A 47 -17.94 3.85 4.17
CA ILE A 47 -18.56 2.56 3.88
C ILE A 47 -18.58 2.29 2.37
N ARG A 48 -18.92 3.29 1.55
CA ARG A 48 -18.92 3.11 0.09
C ARG A 48 -17.54 2.82 -0.49
N TYR A 49 -16.51 3.44 0.09
CA TYR A 49 -15.14 3.24 -0.32
C TYR A 49 -14.62 1.84 0.09
N LYS A 50 -14.91 1.39 1.31
CA LYS A 50 -14.48 0.07 1.82
C LYS A 50 -15.31 -1.10 1.28
N ASP A 51 -16.63 -0.99 1.33
CA ASP A 51 -17.57 -2.10 1.13
C ASP A 51 -18.30 -2.03 -0.21
N GLY A 52 -18.07 -0.98 -1.02
CA GLY A 52 -18.67 -0.86 -2.34
C GLY A 52 -20.16 -0.49 -2.36
N ALA A 53 -20.80 -0.36 -1.21
CA ALA A 53 -22.24 -0.15 -1.07
C ALA A 53 -22.58 1.00 -0.11
N PHE A 54 -23.83 1.45 -0.13
CA PHE A 54 -24.39 2.33 0.90
C PHE A 54 -25.27 1.51 1.84
N LEU A 55 -25.38 1.92 3.11
CA LEU A 55 -26.38 1.35 4.01
C LEU A 55 -27.78 1.71 3.47
N ASN A 56 -28.66 0.72 3.27
CA ASN A 56 -30.01 0.90 2.75
C ASN A 56 -30.85 1.82 3.65
N ASN A 57 -30.80 3.14 3.42
CA ASN A 57 -31.44 4.20 4.20
C ASN A 57 -31.24 4.15 5.73
N ASN A 58 -30.33 3.29 6.21
CA ASN A 58 -30.05 3.16 7.63
C ASN A 58 -28.95 4.15 8.01
N PHE A 59 -29.35 5.38 8.33
CA PHE A 59 -28.43 6.37 8.85
C PHE A 59 -28.02 6.00 10.27
N ILE A 60 -26.78 5.55 10.43
CA ILE A 60 -26.16 5.34 11.74
C ILE A 60 -25.33 6.58 12.04
N SER A 61 -25.77 7.38 13.01
CA SER A 61 -24.99 8.53 13.47
C SER A 61 -23.70 8.06 14.12
N THR A 62 -22.57 8.64 13.72
CA THR A 62 -21.30 8.40 14.41
C THR A 62 -21.29 9.19 15.71
N VAL A 63 -21.23 8.51 16.85
CA VAL A 63 -21.00 9.12 18.16
C VAL A 63 -19.50 9.07 18.43
N GLY A 64 -18.85 10.24 18.50
CA GLY A 64 -17.40 10.32 18.73
C GLY A 64 -16.58 10.03 17.46
N ILE A 65 -15.61 9.10 17.54
CA ILE A 65 -14.66 8.76 16.47
C ILE A 65 -14.85 7.29 16.07
N ASP A 66 -14.97 7.00 14.77
CA ASP A 66 -14.99 5.64 14.20
C ASP A 66 -13.65 5.35 13.51
N TYR A 67 -13.06 4.18 13.77
CA TYR A 67 -11.79 3.74 13.18
C TYR A 67 -12.03 2.52 12.29
N ARG A 68 -11.64 2.62 11.02
CA ARG A 68 -11.75 1.53 10.05
C ARG A 68 -10.41 1.30 9.37
N LEU A 69 -9.93 0.07 9.42
CA LEU A 69 -8.81 -0.37 8.59
C LEU A 69 -9.33 -0.62 7.17
N ILE A 70 -8.59 -0.09 6.21
CA ILE A 70 -8.82 -0.29 4.79
C ILE A 70 -7.59 -1.04 4.28
N GLU A 71 -7.80 -2.24 3.76
CA GLU A 71 -6.78 -3.13 3.21
C GLU A 71 -6.81 -3.09 1.68
#